data_AF-A0A967GJG0-F1
#
_entry.id   AF-A0A967GJG0-F1
#
_cell.length_a   1.000
_cell.length_b   1.000
_cell.length_c   1.000
_cell.angle_alpha   90.00
_cell.angle_beta   90.00
_cell.angle_gamma   90.00
#
_symmetry.space_group_name_H-M   'P 1'
#
loop_
_entity.id
_entity.type
_entity.pdbx_description
1 polymer ?
#
loop_
_entity_poly.entity_id
_entity_poly.type
_entity_poly.pdbx_seq_one_letter_code
_entity_poly.pdbx_strand_id
1 'polypeptide(L)'
;MILLFTDFGRDGPYLGQVRISIERHAPGMPVIDLVSDLTPFNPRAAAYLLASLADEIPPGSVLLGVVDPGVGTDTREPVVMRAADRWYVGPGNGLFSIVAQQQPPSQIWRVTWRPLKLSDSFHGRDLFAPVAAMLARGDEVPGEPADVAAIGPQDWPDDLAEIIYLDAFGNAMTGIRASTLDADDSLRVRGRDIAPARTFGEVAPGESFWYPNSCGLAEIAVNQGSAREHLGLSVGDCVAAPSRST
;
A
#
# COMPACT_ATOMS: atom_id res chain seq x y z
N MET A 1 6.61 16.02 -6.54
CA MET A 1 7.46 14.80 -6.59
C MET A 1 6.58 13.60 -6.89
N ILE A 2 7.16 12.51 -7.36
CA ILE A 2 6.47 11.25 -7.61
C ILE A 2 6.95 10.19 -6.62
N LEU A 3 6.03 9.48 -5.97
CA LEU A 3 6.32 8.35 -5.09
C LEU A 3 5.89 7.05 -5.76
N LEU A 4 6.73 6.02 -5.72
CA LEU A 4 6.42 4.69 -6.24
C LEU A 4 6.02 3.75 -5.10
N PHE A 5 4.86 3.12 -5.23
CA PHE A 5 4.33 2.15 -4.28
C PHE A 5 3.92 0.89 -5.05
N THR A 6 4.82 -0.11 -5.10
CA THR A 6 4.71 -1.23 -6.06
C THR A 6 5.15 -2.58 -5.51
N ASP A 7 4.71 -3.67 -6.14
CA ASP A 7 5.17 -5.05 -5.90
C ASP A 7 6.30 -5.50 -6.84
N PHE A 8 7.02 -4.56 -7.48
CA PHE A 8 7.99 -4.85 -8.54
C PHE A 8 9.33 -5.44 -8.09
N GLY A 9 9.64 -5.37 -6.79
CA GLY A 9 10.91 -5.76 -6.21
C GLY A 9 12.07 -4.82 -6.56
N ARG A 10 13.15 -4.85 -5.76
CA ARG A 10 14.39 -4.10 -6.02
C ARG A 10 15.37 -4.85 -6.94
N ASP A 11 15.29 -6.17 -6.97
CA ASP A 11 16.26 -7.02 -7.69
C ASP A 11 16.00 -7.12 -9.21
N GLY A 12 14.82 -6.67 -9.65
CA GLY A 12 14.37 -6.75 -11.04
C GLY A 12 14.54 -5.44 -11.84
N PRO A 13 14.35 -5.49 -13.16
CA PRO A 13 14.51 -4.31 -14.02
C PRO A 13 13.30 -3.36 -13.99
N TYR A 14 12.22 -3.73 -13.31
CA TYR A 14 10.91 -3.10 -13.44
C TYR A 14 10.89 -1.67 -12.88
N LEU A 15 11.40 -1.45 -11.65
CA LEU A 15 11.50 -0.10 -11.07
C LEU A 15 12.37 0.82 -11.91
N GLY A 16 13.52 0.33 -12.39
CA GLY A 16 14.40 1.09 -13.27
C GLY A 16 13.69 1.53 -14.56
N GLN A 17 12.91 0.64 -15.18
CA GLN A 17 12.13 0.96 -16.37
C GLN A 17 11.03 2.00 -16.09
N VAL A 18 10.35 1.93 -14.94
CA VAL A 18 9.36 2.92 -14.52
C VAL A 18 10.01 4.28 -14.31
N ARG A 19 11.14 4.34 -13.60
CA ARG A 19 11.91 5.57 -13.39
C ARG A 19 12.39 6.18 -14.70
N ILE A 20 12.89 5.38 -15.64
CA ILE A 20 13.26 5.86 -16.99
C ILE A 20 12.03 6.41 -17.73
N SER A 21 10.87 5.76 -17.61
CA SER A 21 9.62 6.24 -18.22
C SER A 21 9.23 7.60 -17.62
N ILE A 22 9.28 7.74 -16.30
CA ILE A 22 9.03 9.01 -15.61
C ILE A 22 10.02 10.08 -16.08
N GLU A 23 11.32 9.81 -16.06
CA GLU A 23 12.36 10.78 -16.47
C GLU A 23 12.18 11.25 -17.91
N ARG A 24 11.75 10.37 -18.83
CA ARG A 24 11.45 10.76 -20.22
C ARG A 24 10.27 11.72 -20.33
N HIS A 25 9.27 11.57 -19.47
CA HIS A 25 8.06 12.39 -19.54
C HIS A 25 8.20 13.65 -18.67
N ALA A 26 8.79 13.57 -17.49
CA ALA A 26 9.02 14.69 -16.58
C ALA A 26 10.50 14.73 -16.15
N PRO A 27 11.41 15.21 -17.02
CA PRO A 27 12.83 15.28 -16.71
C PRO A 27 13.13 16.05 -15.43
N GLY A 28 13.97 15.48 -14.55
CA GLY A 28 14.36 16.09 -13.29
C GLY A 28 13.29 16.11 -12.19
N MET A 29 12.12 15.50 -12.41
CA MET A 29 11.11 15.33 -11.36
C MET A 29 11.64 14.37 -10.28
N PRO A 30 11.67 14.77 -8.99
CA PRO A 30 12.10 13.86 -7.92
C PRO A 30 11.21 12.62 -7.85
N VAL A 31 11.83 11.44 -7.85
CA VAL A 31 11.16 10.14 -7.71
C VAL A 31 11.66 9.43 -6.45
N ILE A 32 10.75 9.04 -5.57
CA ILE A 32 11.04 8.28 -4.34
C ILE A 32 10.39 6.90 -4.44
N ASP A 33 11.16 5.83 -4.22
CA ASP A 33 10.56 4.50 -4.06
C ASP A 33 10.07 4.37 -2.62
N LEU A 34 8.78 4.63 -2.38
CA LEU A 34 8.17 4.56 -1.07
C LEU A 34 8.13 3.11 -0.57
N VAL A 35 7.55 2.22 -1.37
CA VAL A 35 7.60 0.77 -1.15
C VAL A 35 7.77 0.08 -2.49
N SER A 36 8.68 -0.89 -2.56
CA SER A 36 9.04 -1.59 -3.79
C SER A 36 8.80 -3.09 -3.73
N ASP A 37 8.49 -3.62 -2.55
CA ASP A 37 8.47 -5.03 -2.20
C ASP A 37 7.13 -5.40 -1.56
N LEU A 38 6.05 -4.73 -1.97
CA LEU A 38 4.70 -5.12 -1.60
C LEU A 38 4.45 -6.58 -1.93
N THR A 39 3.56 -7.22 -1.17
CA THR A 39 3.13 -8.59 -1.43
C THR A 39 2.62 -8.71 -2.87
N PRO A 40 3.27 -9.53 -3.72
CA PRO A 40 2.89 -9.64 -5.11
C PRO A 40 1.42 -10.02 -5.29
N PHE A 41 0.76 -9.38 -6.24
CA PHE A 41 -0.63 -9.68 -6.63
C PHE A 41 -1.70 -9.43 -5.55
N ASN A 42 -1.37 -8.77 -4.43
CA ASN A 42 -2.29 -8.55 -3.32
C ASN A 42 -2.62 -7.06 -3.11
N PRO A 43 -3.51 -6.46 -3.95
CA PRO A 43 -3.89 -5.06 -3.80
C PRO A 43 -4.62 -4.77 -2.49
N ARG A 44 -5.27 -5.77 -1.88
CA ARG A 44 -5.97 -5.61 -0.59
C ARG A 44 -5.00 -5.32 0.54
N ALA A 45 -4.02 -6.20 0.75
CA ALA A 45 -3.00 -5.98 1.77
C ALA A 45 -2.24 -4.67 1.55
N ALA A 46 -1.90 -4.38 0.29
CA ALA A 46 -1.23 -3.14 -0.09
C ALA A 46 -2.07 -1.89 0.18
N ALA A 47 -3.41 -1.95 0.06
CA ALA A 47 -4.28 -0.81 0.34
C ALA A 47 -4.25 -0.37 1.82
N TYR A 48 -4.20 -1.33 2.76
CA TYR A 48 -4.07 -1.02 4.18
C TYR A 48 -2.71 -0.44 4.52
N LEU A 49 -1.63 -0.99 3.95
CA LEU A 49 -0.29 -0.43 4.14
C LEU A 49 -0.20 0.98 3.54
N LEU A 50 -0.75 1.20 2.35
CA LEU A 50 -0.80 2.51 1.72
C LEU A 50 -1.53 3.53 2.60
N ALA A 51 -2.69 3.17 3.15
CA ALA A 51 -3.46 4.04 4.03
C ALA A 51 -2.66 4.45 5.28
N SER A 52 -1.89 3.52 5.85
CA SER A 52 -1.02 3.82 7.01
C SER A 52 0.13 4.79 6.71
N LEU A 53 0.57 4.86 5.44
CA LEU A 53 1.66 5.74 5.00
C LEU A 53 1.17 7.04 4.35
N ALA A 54 -0.12 7.12 4.00
CA ALA A 54 -0.67 8.20 3.18
C ALA A 54 -0.48 9.59 3.82
N ASP A 55 -0.58 9.68 5.14
CA ASP A 55 -0.47 10.95 5.86
C ASP A 55 0.95 11.53 5.88
N GLU A 56 1.99 10.71 5.74
CA GLU A 56 3.37 11.16 5.66
C GLU A 56 3.73 11.70 4.27
N ILE A 57 2.93 11.39 3.25
CA ILE A 57 3.16 11.86 1.89
C ILE A 57 2.97 13.39 1.85
N PRO A 58 3.92 14.17 1.32
CA PRO A 58 3.74 15.62 1.24
C PRO A 58 2.56 16.01 0.34
N PRO A 59 1.74 17.01 0.72
CA PRO A 59 0.73 17.59 -0.17
C PRO A 59 1.32 18.02 -1.52
N GLY A 60 0.51 17.91 -2.57
CA GLY A 60 0.90 18.15 -3.97
C GLY A 60 1.71 17.01 -4.62
N SER A 61 2.04 15.94 -3.88
CA SER A 61 2.76 14.79 -4.44
C SER A 61 1.86 13.87 -5.26
N VAL A 62 2.48 13.11 -6.17
CA VAL A 62 1.81 12.07 -6.96
C VAL A 62 2.31 10.69 -6.52
N LEU A 63 1.41 9.85 -6.01
CA LEU A 63 1.69 8.45 -5.75
C LEU A 63 1.29 7.61 -6.96
N LEU A 64 2.29 6.99 -7.59
CA LEU A 64 2.10 5.92 -8.56
C LEU A 64 2.03 4.59 -7.80
N GLY A 65 0.83 4.06 -7.68
CA GLY A 65 0.56 2.79 -7.00
C GLY A 65 0.32 1.66 -8.00
N VAL A 66 1.10 0.58 -7.96
CA VAL A 66 0.88 -0.58 -8.84
C VAL A 66 1.09 -1.89 -8.07
N VAL A 67 -0.04 -2.56 -7.83
CA VAL A 67 -0.13 -4.00 -7.54
C VAL A 67 -1.27 -4.50 -8.42
N ASP A 68 -0.95 -5.07 -9.59
CA ASP A 68 -1.92 -5.20 -10.68
C ASP A 68 -1.95 -6.62 -11.29
N PRO A 69 -2.58 -7.61 -10.60
CA PRO A 69 -2.77 -8.94 -11.17
C PRO A 69 -3.68 -8.96 -12.40
N GLY A 70 -4.48 -7.90 -12.62
CA GLY A 70 -5.38 -7.74 -13.76
C GLY A 70 -4.77 -6.98 -14.94
N VAL A 71 -3.46 -6.73 -14.94
CA VAL A 71 -2.78 -5.98 -16.01
C VAL A 71 -3.08 -6.55 -17.39
N GLY A 72 -3.26 -5.67 -18.38
CA GLY A 72 -3.58 -6.07 -19.77
C GLY A 72 -5.00 -6.57 -20.00
N THR A 73 -5.86 -6.60 -18.98
CA THR A 73 -7.26 -7.03 -19.10
C THR A 73 -8.22 -5.88 -18.79
N ASP A 74 -9.49 -6.06 -19.16
CA ASP A 74 -10.58 -5.12 -18.88
C ASP A 74 -11.22 -5.33 -17.49
N THR A 75 -10.56 -6.09 -16.60
CA THR A 75 -11.06 -6.38 -15.24
C THR A 75 -10.96 -5.20 -14.28
N ARG A 76 -10.22 -4.15 -14.65
CA ARG A 76 -10.00 -2.95 -13.84
C ARG A 76 -9.75 -1.73 -14.72
N GLU A 77 -10.29 -0.60 -14.28
CA GLU A 77 -10.09 0.71 -14.91
C GLU A 77 -8.72 1.29 -14.54
N PRO A 78 -8.04 2.05 -15.42
CA PRO A 78 -6.95 2.93 -15.00
C PRO A 78 -7.54 4.19 -14.36
N VAL A 79 -7.16 4.49 -13.11
CA VAL A 79 -7.78 5.57 -12.34
C VAL A 79 -6.77 6.60 -11.86
N VAL A 80 -7.26 7.83 -11.72
CA VAL A 80 -6.64 8.87 -10.91
C VAL A 80 -7.62 9.33 -9.85
N MET A 81 -7.12 9.55 -8.64
CA MET A 81 -7.86 10.07 -7.50
C MET A 81 -7.10 11.22 -6.85
N ARG A 82 -7.82 12.24 -6.36
CA ARG A 82 -7.26 13.30 -5.49
C ARG A 82 -7.89 13.27 -4.10
N ALA A 83 -7.08 12.98 -3.09
CA ALA A 83 -7.50 12.96 -1.68
C ALA A 83 -6.44 13.65 -0.81
N ALA A 84 -6.88 14.45 0.17
CA ALA A 84 -6.02 15.23 1.07
C ALA A 84 -4.86 15.97 0.35
N ASP A 85 -5.18 16.63 -0.76
CA ASP A 85 -4.23 17.35 -1.62
C ASP A 85 -3.10 16.50 -2.23
N ARG A 86 -3.29 15.18 -2.33
CA ARG A 86 -2.36 14.25 -3.00
C ARG A 86 -3.03 13.61 -4.20
N TRP A 87 -2.23 13.26 -5.20
CA TRP A 87 -2.68 12.53 -6.37
C TRP A 87 -2.31 11.06 -6.25
N TYR A 88 -3.23 10.18 -6.59
CA TYR A 88 -3.04 8.73 -6.65
C TYR A 88 -3.35 8.26 -8.05
N VAL A 89 -2.43 7.53 -8.68
CA VAL A 89 -2.60 7.00 -10.03
C VAL A 89 -2.23 5.51 -10.05
N GLY A 90 -3.09 4.70 -10.65
CA GLY A 90 -2.91 3.25 -10.63
C GLY A 90 -4.12 2.46 -11.11
N PRO A 91 -4.12 1.13 -10.89
CA PRO A 91 -5.23 0.25 -11.22
C PRO A 91 -6.42 0.46 -10.27
N GLY A 92 -7.62 0.53 -10.83
CA GLY A 92 -8.91 0.56 -10.13
C GLY A 92 -9.33 -0.80 -9.61
N ASN A 93 -8.49 -1.43 -8.79
CA ASN A 93 -8.65 -2.80 -8.29
C ASN A 93 -8.76 -2.89 -6.76
N GLY A 94 -8.96 -1.75 -6.10
CA GLY A 94 -9.08 -1.61 -4.66
C GLY A 94 -7.85 -1.03 -3.97
N LEU A 95 -6.73 -0.87 -4.67
CA LEU A 95 -5.47 -0.40 -4.08
C LEU A 95 -5.60 0.95 -3.33
N PHE A 96 -6.50 1.83 -3.78
CA PHE A 96 -6.74 3.13 -3.15
C PHE A 96 -8.00 3.18 -2.28
N SER A 97 -8.70 2.06 -2.09
CA SER A 97 -10.01 2.05 -1.41
C SER A 97 -9.92 2.47 0.06
N ILE A 98 -8.94 1.98 0.82
CA ILE A 98 -8.81 2.32 2.25
C ILE A 98 -8.43 3.80 2.42
N VAL A 99 -7.56 4.33 1.54
CA VAL A 99 -7.27 5.77 1.50
C VAL A 99 -8.54 6.57 1.20
N ALA A 100 -9.34 6.15 0.22
CA ALA A 100 -10.58 6.84 -0.15
C ALA A 100 -11.64 6.80 0.97
N GLN A 101 -11.71 5.72 1.74
CA GLN A 101 -12.60 5.60 2.90
C GLN A 101 -12.18 6.55 4.03
N GLN A 102 -10.88 6.60 4.35
CA GLN A 102 -10.35 7.45 5.44
C GLN A 102 -10.27 8.93 5.04
N GLN A 103 -10.03 9.20 3.76
CA GLN A 103 -9.82 10.53 3.18
C GLN A 103 -10.70 10.66 1.93
N PRO A 104 -11.98 11.06 2.07
CA PRO A 104 -12.90 11.15 0.96
C PRO A 104 -12.32 11.95 -0.22
N PRO A 105 -12.26 11.36 -1.42
CA PRO A 105 -11.62 12.01 -2.55
C PRO A 105 -12.44 13.19 -3.06
N SER A 106 -11.73 14.28 -3.34
CA SER A 106 -12.29 15.47 -3.97
C SER A 106 -12.56 15.29 -5.46
N GLN A 107 -11.81 14.40 -6.11
CA GLN A 107 -11.88 14.13 -7.55
C GLN A 107 -11.49 12.68 -7.82
N ILE A 108 -12.19 12.04 -8.75
CA ILE A 108 -11.84 10.72 -9.30
C ILE A 108 -12.13 10.78 -10.80
N TRP A 109 -11.26 10.20 -11.61
CA TRP A 109 -11.54 9.99 -13.03
C TRP A 109 -10.90 8.72 -13.58
N ARG A 110 -11.54 8.18 -14.61
CA ARG A 110 -10.99 7.11 -15.45
C ARG A 110 -10.03 7.73 -16.46
N VAL A 111 -8.83 7.19 -16.59
CA VAL A 111 -7.84 7.67 -17.55
C VAL A 111 -8.19 7.14 -18.94
N THR A 112 -8.53 8.05 -19.86
CA THR A 112 -8.82 7.70 -21.25
C THR A 112 -7.61 7.86 -22.16
N TRP A 113 -6.57 8.58 -21.71
CA TRP A 113 -5.30 8.67 -22.42
C TRP A 113 -4.66 7.28 -22.63
N ARG A 114 -4.04 7.07 -23.79
CA ARG A 114 -3.28 5.87 -24.13
C ARG A 114 -1.96 6.25 -24.82
N PRO A 115 -0.85 5.57 -24.49
CA PRO A 115 0.42 5.78 -25.19
C PRO A 115 0.36 5.18 -26.61
N LEU A 116 1.31 5.57 -27.46
CA LEU A 116 1.47 4.95 -28.79
C LEU A 116 1.77 3.45 -28.71
N LYS A 117 2.50 3.02 -27.67
CA LYS A 117 2.82 1.64 -27.39
C LYS A 117 2.43 1.32 -25.95
N LEU A 118 1.50 0.39 -25.79
CA LEU A 118 1.06 -0.14 -24.50
C LEU A 118 1.37 -1.64 -24.46
N SER A 119 2.23 -2.06 -23.53
CA SER A 119 2.51 -3.47 -23.28
C SER A 119 1.42 -4.10 -22.43
N ASP A 120 0.85 -5.22 -22.86
CA ASP A 120 -0.19 -5.95 -22.12
C ASP A 120 0.24 -6.36 -20.71
N SER A 121 1.55 -6.57 -20.49
CA SER A 121 2.09 -7.00 -19.20
C SER A 121 2.68 -5.90 -18.33
N PHE A 122 2.67 -4.62 -18.76
CA PHE A 122 3.40 -3.59 -18.02
C PHE A 122 2.80 -2.17 -18.08
N HIS A 123 1.52 -2.06 -17.70
CA HIS A 123 0.83 -0.75 -17.62
C HIS A 123 1.49 0.20 -16.60
N GLY A 124 2.17 -0.31 -15.58
CA GLY A 124 2.97 0.52 -14.66
C GLY A 124 3.97 1.44 -15.38
N ARG A 125 4.69 0.90 -16.37
CA ARG A 125 5.68 1.64 -17.17
C ARG A 125 5.04 2.46 -18.28
N ASP A 126 4.09 1.87 -19.00
CA ASP A 126 3.60 2.43 -20.27
C ASP A 126 2.40 3.36 -20.11
N LEU A 127 1.60 3.18 -19.06
CA LEU A 127 0.39 3.97 -18.81
C LEU A 127 0.52 4.83 -17.55
N PHE A 128 0.76 4.20 -16.40
CA PHE A 128 0.71 4.90 -15.11
C PHE A 128 1.90 5.84 -14.90
N ALA A 129 3.11 5.49 -15.33
CA ALA A 129 4.28 6.38 -15.25
C ALA A 129 4.13 7.68 -16.06
N PRO A 130 3.72 7.65 -17.35
CA PRO A 130 3.44 8.87 -18.10
C PRO A 130 2.31 9.71 -17.48
N VAL A 131 1.24 9.09 -16.99
CA VAL A 131 0.14 9.79 -16.33
C VAL A 131 0.60 10.44 -15.02
N ALA A 132 1.39 9.74 -14.20
CA ALA A 132 2.00 10.30 -13.00
C ALA A 132 2.88 11.51 -13.32
N ALA A 133 3.65 11.43 -14.41
CA ALA A 133 4.48 12.51 -14.89
C ALA A 133 3.65 13.73 -15.35
N MET A 134 2.53 13.53 -16.05
CA MET A 134 1.59 14.62 -16.40
C MET A 134 1.08 15.32 -15.14
N LEU A 135 0.56 14.56 -14.16
CA LEU A 135 0.08 15.11 -12.90
C LEU A 135 1.17 15.89 -12.15
N ALA A 136 2.39 15.36 -12.11
CA ALA A 136 3.49 15.99 -11.39
C ALA A 136 3.98 17.29 -12.05
N ARG A 137 3.75 17.47 -13.36
CA ARG A 137 4.00 18.73 -14.08
C ARG A 137 2.84 19.73 -13.96
N GLY A 138 1.70 19.31 -13.42
CA GLY A 138 0.46 20.10 -13.41
C GLY A 138 -0.26 20.10 -14.75
N ASP A 139 0.04 19.15 -15.63
CA ASP A 139 -0.65 19.00 -16.92
C ASP A 139 -2.02 18.35 -16.73
N GLU A 140 -2.92 18.62 -17.66
CA GLU A 140 -4.20 17.92 -17.74
C GLU A 140 -3.99 16.46 -18.15
N VAL A 141 -4.66 15.53 -17.45
CA VAL A 141 -4.70 14.11 -17.82
C VAL A 141 -6.03 13.85 -18.53
N PRO A 142 -6.02 13.45 -19.81
CA PRO A 142 -7.25 13.08 -20.51
C PRO A 142 -7.95 11.93 -19.78
N GLY A 143 -9.19 12.21 -19.36
CA GLY A 143 -9.99 11.29 -18.57
C GLY A 143 -11.44 11.75 -18.45
N GLU A 144 -12.26 10.88 -17.87
CA GLU A 144 -13.68 11.13 -17.65
C GLU A 144 -13.99 11.04 -16.15
N PRO A 145 -14.80 11.97 -15.59
CA PRO A 145 -15.22 11.90 -14.21
C PRO A 145 -15.76 10.54 -13.84
N ALA A 146 -15.37 10.06 -12.67
CA ALA A 146 -15.77 8.76 -12.17
C ALA A 146 -16.18 8.85 -10.70
N ASP A 147 -16.87 7.81 -10.28
CA ASP A 147 -17.33 7.54 -8.93
C ASP A 147 -16.37 6.58 -8.21
N VAL A 148 -16.53 6.46 -6.90
CA VAL A 148 -15.67 5.63 -6.03
C VAL A 148 -15.62 4.16 -6.47
N ALA A 149 -16.67 3.68 -7.16
CA ALA A 149 -16.72 2.34 -7.74
C ALA A 149 -15.58 2.07 -8.75
N ALA A 150 -15.06 3.11 -9.42
CA ALA A 150 -13.93 2.97 -10.34
C ALA A 150 -12.61 2.62 -9.62
N ILE A 151 -12.49 2.94 -8.33
CA ILE A 151 -11.29 2.64 -7.53
C ILE A 151 -11.21 1.14 -7.18
N GLY A 152 -12.32 0.40 -7.26
CA GLY A 152 -12.42 -1.04 -6.97
C GLY A 152 -13.32 -1.34 -5.77
N PRO A 153 -13.15 -2.49 -5.09
CA PRO A 153 -13.97 -2.89 -3.94
C PRO A 153 -14.01 -1.85 -2.82
N GLN A 154 -15.19 -1.61 -2.25
CA GLN A 154 -15.43 -0.58 -1.21
C GLN A 154 -15.95 -1.18 0.11
N ASP A 155 -16.14 -2.48 0.17
CA ASP A 155 -16.71 -3.24 1.28
C ASP A 155 -15.65 -3.81 2.25
N TRP A 156 -14.38 -3.44 2.05
CA TRP A 156 -13.31 -3.82 2.97
C TRP A 156 -13.45 -3.05 4.29
N PRO A 157 -13.20 -3.71 5.45
CA PRO A 157 -13.32 -3.09 6.77
C PRO A 157 -12.25 -2.01 7.00
N ASP A 158 -12.48 -1.10 7.94
CA ASP A 158 -11.48 -0.05 8.25
C ASP A 158 -10.15 -0.62 8.78
N ASP A 159 -10.22 -1.74 9.51
CA ASP A 159 -9.09 -2.49 10.03
C ASP A 159 -9.15 -3.93 9.49
N LEU A 160 -8.04 -4.42 8.93
CA LEU A 160 -7.93 -5.79 8.44
C LEU A 160 -7.21 -6.66 9.46
N ALA A 161 -7.97 -7.60 10.03
CA ALA A 161 -7.52 -8.58 11.01
C ALA A 161 -6.65 -9.70 10.38
N GLU A 162 -5.64 -9.32 9.59
CA GLU A 162 -4.72 -10.22 8.89
C GLU A 162 -3.30 -9.62 8.87
N ILE A 163 -2.28 -10.46 8.71
CA ILE A 163 -0.93 -10.01 8.35
C ILE A 163 -0.96 -9.47 6.91
N ILE A 164 -0.56 -8.22 6.70
CA ILE A 164 -0.57 -7.58 5.37
C ILE A 164 0.82 -7.45 4.75
N TYR A 165 1.87 -7.42 5.57
CA TYR A 165 3.24 -7.25 5.10
C TYR A 165 4.23 -7.89 6.08
N LEU A 166 5.33 -8.44 5.54
CA LEU A 166 6.45 -8.97 6.31
C LEU A 166 7.69 -8.17 5.93
N ASP A 167 8.31 -7.49 6.90
CA ASP A 167 9.50 -6.69 6.64
C ASP A 167 10.76 -7.56 6.46
N ALA A 168 11.89 -6.92 6.16
CA ALA A 168 13.18 -7.59 5.97
C ALA A 168 13.75 -8.23 7.25
N PHE A 169 13.33 -7.79 8.44
CA PHE A 169 13.69 -8.41 9.72
C PHE A 169 12.81 -9.62 10.05
N GLY A 170 11.70 -9.77 9.34
CA GLY A 170 10.69 -10.81 9.56
C GLY A 170 9.61 -10.40 10.56
N ASN A 171 9.48 -9.10 10.87
CA ASN A 171 8.33 -8.58 11.61
C ASN A 171 7.10 -8.60 10.73
N ALA A 172 5.93 -8.79 11.35
CA ALA A 172 4.67 -9.00 10.66
C ALA A 172 3.71 -7.85 10.96
N MET A 173 3.57 -6.94 9.99
CA MET A 173 2.61 -5.84 10.06
C MET A 173 1.21 -6.38 9.84
N THR A 174 0.30 -6.09 10.77
CA THR A 174 -1.12 -6.38 10.61
C THR A 174 -1.82 -5.23 9.89
N GLY A 175 -3.00 -5.47 9.32
CA GLY A 175 -3.87 -4.40 8.84
C GLY A 175 -4.70 -3.72 9.93
N ILE A 176 -4.36 -3.94 11.21
CA ILE A 176 -5.05 -3.36 12.36
C ILE A 176 -4.30 -2.10 12.79
N ARG A 177 -4.98 -0.96 12.86
CA ARG A 177 -4.42 0.27 13.45
C ARG A 177 -4.20 0.06 14.93
N ALA A 178 -3.00 0.34 15.43
CA ALA A 178 -2.70 0.15 16.84
C ALA A 178 -3.54 1.05 17.76
N SER A 179 -4.04 2.17 17.25
CA SER A 179 -4.93 3.08 18.00
C SER A 179 -6.32 2.51 18.30
N THR A 180 -6.72 1.41 17.63
CA THR A 180 -7.97 0.72 17.91
C THR A 180 -7.84 -0.40 18.95
N LEU A 181 -6.62 -0.67 19.41
CA LEU A 181 -6.29 -1.62 20.47
C LEU A 181 -6.02 -0.89 21.79
N ASP A 182 -6.24 -1.58 22.91
CA ASP A 182 -5.82 -1.12 24.23
C ASP A 182 -4.38 -1.58 24.53
N ALA A 183 -3.67 -0.85 25.40
CA ALA A 183 -2.24 -1.07 25.64
C ALA A 183 -1.91 -2.44 26.24
N ASP A 184 -2.90 -3.11 26.86
CA ASP A 184 -2.78 -4.42 27.50
C ASP A 184 -3.41 -5.54 26.65
N ASP A 185 -3.96 -5.22 25.47
CA ASP A 185 -4.59 -6.21 24.60
C ASP A 185 -3.57 -7.22 24.08
N SER A 186 -3.94 -8.50 24.10
CA SER A 186 -3.17 -9.55 23.44
C SER A 186 -3.75 -9.84 22.05
N LEU A 187 -2.87 -9.94 21.06
CA LEU A 187 -3.24 -10.40 19.73
C LEU A 187 -3.12 -11.92 19.68
N ARG A 188 -3.99 -12.59 18.90
CA ARG A 188 -3.90 -14.03 18.71
C ARG A 188 -3.64 -14.38 17.26
N VAL A 189 -2.54 -15.07 16.99
CA VAL A 189 -2.14 -15.51 15.65
C VAL A 189 -1.71 -16.98 15.68
N ARG A 190 -2.20 -17.79 14.72
CA ARG A 190 -1.95 -19.24 14.66
C ARG A 190 -2.16 -19.97 16.00
N GLY A 191 -3.18 -19.56 16.74
CA GLY A 191 -3.54 -20.15 18.04
C GLY A 191 -2.68 -19.72 19.23
N ARG A 192 -1.67 -18.85 19.03
CA ARG A 192 -0.79 -18.32 20.08
C ARG A 192 -1.20 -16.90 20.46
N ASP A 193 -1.20 -16.62 21.76
CA ASP A 193 -1.42 -15.27 22.30
C ASP A 193 -0.09 -14.52 22.32
N ILE A 194 -0.11 -13.29 21.81
CA ILE A 194 1.03 -12.39 21.68
C ILE A 194 0.74 -11.19 22.56
N ALA A 195 1.53 -11.04 23.62
CA ALA A 195 1.39 -9.91 24.54
C ALA A 195 1.96 -8.61 23.93
N PRO A 196 1.45 -7.43 24.35
CA PRO A 196 2.02 -6.16 23.94
C PRO A 196 3.35 -5.90 24.65
N ALA A 197 4.27 -5.21 23.96
CA ALA A 197 5.40 -4.53 24.58
C ALA A 197 5.69 -3.23 23.82
N ARG A 198 6.28 -2.23 24.46
CA ARG A 198 6.52 -0.94 23.79
C ARG A 198 7.69 -1.00 22.83
N THR A 199 8.69 -1.81 23.13
CA THR A 199 9.90 -1.95 22.34
C THR A 199 10.58 -3.29 22.60
N PHE A 200 11.45 -3.70 21.68
CA PHE A 200 12.22 -4.94 21.72
C PHE A 200 12.97 -5.16 23.05
N GLY A 201 13.44 -4.09 23.70
CA GLY A 201 14.19 -4.17 24.95
C GLY A 201 13.36 -4.53 26.20
N GLU A 202 12.04 -4.57 26.11
CA GLU A 202 11.15 -4.89 27.24
C GLU A 202 10.85 -6.39 27.37
N VAL A 203 11.25 -7.21 26.39
CA VAL A 203 11.03 -8.67 26.37
C VAL A 203 12.35 -9.42 26.20
N ALA A 204 12.39 -10.70 26.58
CA ALA A 204 13.61 -11.50 26.45
C ALA A 204 13.97 -11.76 24.97
N PRO A 205 15.26 -11.90 24.61
CA PRO A 205 15.63 -12.35 23.27
C PRO A 205 14.93 -13.67 22.89
N GLY A 206 14.35 -13.72 21.69
CA GLY A 206 13.53 -14.84 21.21
C GLY A 206 12.07 -14.81 21.64
N GLU A 207 11.66 -13.87 22.49
CA GLU A 207 10.26 -13.68 22.89
C GLU A 207 9.49 -12.90 21.81
N SER A 208 8.28 -13.39 21.50
CA SER A 208 7.37 -12.74 20.57
C SER A 208 6.47 -11.75 21.29
N PHE A 209 6.26 -10.58 20.67
CA PHE A 209 5.39 -9.52 21.19
C PHE A 209 4.77 -8.76 20.02
N TRP A 210 3.77 -7.93 20.30
CA TRP A 210 3.29 -6.93 19.35
C TRP A 210 3.51 -5.52 19.89
N TYR A 211 3.63 -4.55 18.99
CA TYR A 211 3.82 -3.15 19.34
C TYR A 211 3.20 -2.23 18.28
N PRO A 212 2.86 -0.98 18.61
CA PRO A 212 2.53 0.05 17.62
C PRO A 212 3.79 0.41 16.83
N ASN A 213 3.83 0.07 15.55
CA ASN A 213 4.96 0.41 14.70
C ASN A 213 4.95 1.89 14.29
N SER A 214 6.01 2.35 13.61
CA SER A 214 6.15 3.76 13.20
C SER A 214 5.10 4.22 12.20
N CYS A 215 4.42 3.30 11.52
CA CYS A 215 3.34 3.60 10.57
C CYS A 215 1.95 3.56 11.25
N GLY A 216 1.88 3.35 12.58
CA GLY A 216 0.63 3.32 13.34
C GLY A 216 -0.15 2.00 13.26
N LEU A 217 0.44 0.95 12.70
CA LEU A 217 -0.15 -0.40 12.65
C LEU A 217 0.34 -1.25 13.83
N ALA A 218 -0.48 -2.20 14.26
CA ALA A 218 -0.02 -3.24 15.18
C ALA A 218 0.92 -4.19 14.42
N GLU A 219 2.14 -4.36 14.90
CA GLU A 219 3.16 -5.21 14.28
C GLU A 219 3.63 -6.27 15.27
N ILE A 220 3.72 -7.52 14.80
CA ILE A 220 4.20 -8.67 15.58
C ILE A 220 5.68 -8.89 15.28
N ALA A 221 6.50 -8.94 16.32
CA ALA A 221 7.93 -9.09 16.23
C ALA A 221 8.46 -10.16 17.19
N VAL A 222 9.72 -10.53 17.00
CA VAL A 222 10.48 -11.37 17.95
C VAL A 222 11.76 -10.61 18.30
N ASN A 223 12.05 -10.46 19.60
CA ASN A 223 13.26 -9.74 20.01
C ASN A 223 14.52 -10.46 19.51
N GLN A 224 15.32 -9.77 18.69
CA GLN A 224 16.51 -10.33 18.01
C GLN A 224 16.20 -11.60 17.20
N GLY A 225 15.00 -11.70 16.61
CA GLY A 225 14.59 -12.82 15.77
C GLY A 225 13.55 -12.43 14.73
N SER A 226 13.16 -13.40 13.92
CA SER A 226 12.17 -13.24 12.85
C SER A 226 10.83 -13.81 13.30
N ALA A 227 9.77 -12.98 13.40
CA ALA A 227 8.43 -13.45 13.71
C ALA A 227 7.89 -14.37 12.60
N ARG A 228 8.21 -14.07 11.34
CA ARG A 228 7.97 -14.93 10.18
C ARG A 228 8.45 -16.36 10.42
N GLU A 229 9.70 -16.53 10.84
CA GLU A 229 10.28 -17.86 11.01
C GLU A 229 9.85 -18.51 12.34
N HIS A 230 9.90 -17.76 13.43
CA HIS A 230 9.65 -18.27 14.77
C HIS A 230 8.18 -18.69 14.98
N LEU A 231 7.25 -17.87 14.50
CA LEU A 231 5.82 -18.12 14.63
C LEU A 231 5.24 -18.80 13.37
N GLY A 232 6.01 -18.86 12.28
CA GLY A 232 5.60 -19.42 10.99
C GLY A 232 4.59 -18.54 10.27
N LEU A 233 4.70 -17.22 10.41
CA LEU A 233 3.72 -16.27 9.87
C LEU A 233 3.86 -16.08 8.35
N SER A 234 2.72 -15.84 7.70
CA SER A 234 2.62 -15.51 6.29
C SER A 234 1.60 -14.38 6.09
N VAL A 235 1.77 -13.59 5.03
CA VAL A 235 0.75 -12.61 4.62
C VAL A 235 -0.58 -13.32 4.38
N GLY A 236 -1.66 -12.76 4.90
CA GLY A 236 -3.01 -13.34 4.91
C GLY A 236 -3.32 -14.21 6.14
N ASP A 237 -2.35 -14.49 7.02
CA ASP A 237 -2.66 -15.15 8.29
C ASP A 237 -3.60 -14.27 9.13
N CYS A 238 -4.71 -14.85 9.60
CA CYS A 238 -5.68 -14.14 10.45
C CYS A 238 -5.07 -13.79 11.81
N VAL A 239 -5.39 -12.59 12.28
CA VAL A 239 -5.03 -12.08 13.60
C VAL A 239 -6.31 -11.74 14.35
N ALA A 240 -6.61 -12.45 15.43
CA ALA A 240 -7.72 -12.07 16.29
C ALA A 240 -7.26 -10.99 17.28
N ALA A 241 -7.95 -9.86 17.27
CA ALA A 241 -7.84 -8.83 18.30
C ALA A 241 -9.08 -8.88 19.21
N PRO A 242 -8.97 -8.43 20.47
CA PRO A 242 -10.12 -8.27 21.34
C PRO A 242 -11.14 -7.34 20.66
N SER A 243 -12.38 -7.81 20.51
CA SER A 243 -13.46 -7.00 19.94
C SER A 243 -13.84 -5.91 20.94
N ARG A 244 -13.68 -4.63 20.56
CA ARG A 244 -14.25 -3.52 21.34
C ARG A 244 -15.76 -3.68 21.41
N SER A 245 -16.29 -3.75 22.63
CA SER A 245 -17.71 -3.45 22.85
C SER A 245 -17.85 -1.94 22.66
N THR A 246 -18.45 -1.52 21.54
CA THR A 246 -18.85 -0.13 21.31
C THR A 246 -19.77 0.38 22.41
#